data_AF-A0ABD5W7P5-F1
#
_entry.id   AF-A0ABD5W7P5-F1
#
_cell.length_a   1.000
_cell.length_b   1.000
_cell.length_c   1.000
_cell.angle_alpha   90.00
_cell.angle_beta   90.00
_cell.angle_gamma   90.00
#
_symmetry.space_group_name_H-M   'P 1'
#
loop_
_entity.id
_entity.type
_entity.pdbx_description
1 polymer ?
#
loop_
_entity_poly.entity_id
_entity_poly.type
_entity_poly.pdbx_seq_one_letter_code
_entity_poly.pdbx_strand_id
1 'polypeptide(L)'
;MEVSGGYQVSDVYDDAVVGNQNVGGLVGENTNGGQIIDSSVRGKITGDSSEIAGLVGFNDGTVENSVSTATVTIEELGNRHVAGLVGTNEGTISDSYATGDVTVNDAQDDFPRVGGLVGENFGTIERSHATGDVTGVEGASSSNHNYGGLVGIHWVGTIEESFATGDVETDGRAGSLVGRVSQLYCNDFELLRNR
;
A
#
# COMPACT_ATOMS: atom_id res chain seq x y z
N MET A 1 -12.21 -12.23 -1.09
CA MET A 1 -13.16 -12.17 0.03
C MET A 1 -13.58 -10.73 0.24
N GLU A 2 -14.86 -10.45 0.50
CA GLU A 2 -15.38 -9.10 0.79
C GLU A 2 -15.80 -9.03 2.27
N VAL A 3 -15.52 -7.90 2.94
CA VAL A 3 -15.91 -7.63 4.34
C VAL A 3 -16.75 -6.36 4.42
N SER A 4 -17.94 -6.44 5.02
CA SER A 4 -18.92 -5.33 5.16
C SER A 4 -19.46 -5.13 6.59
N GLY A 5 -18.79 -5.72 7.60
CA GLY A 5 -19.10 -5.57 9.03
C GLY A 5 -17.87 -5.85 9.90
N GLY A 6 -18.02 -5.89 11.23
CA GLY A 6 -16.91 -6.18 12.15
C GLY A 6 -16.37 -7.60 11.96
N TYR A 7 -15.16 -7.74 11.42
CA TYR A 7 -14.58 -9.02 11.02
C TYR A 7 -13.15 -9.14 11.54
N GLN A 8 -12.94 -9.94 12.58
CA GLN A 8 -11.59 -10.29 13.02
C GLN A 8 -11.17 -11.59 12.35
N VAL A 9 -10.15 -11.55 11.49
CA VAL A 9 -9.50 -12.77 10.99
C VAL A 9 -8.12 -12.87 11.61
N SER A 10 -7.94 -13.87 12.46
CA SER A 10 -6.63 -14.23 12.99
C SER A 10 -5.98 -15.23 12.04
N ASP A 11 -4.89 -14.79 11.43
CA ASP A 11 -3.86 -15.58 10.75
C ASP A 11 -4.27 -16.35 9.48
N VAL A 12 -3.89 -15.81 8.31
CA VAL A 12 -3.82 -16.58 7.06
C VAL A 12 -2.36 -16.92 6.75
N TYR A 13 -2.08 -18.22 6.73
CA TYR A 13 -0.86 -18.81 6.19
C TYR A 13 -1.21 -19.34 4.81
N ASP A 14 -0.88 -18.62 3.75
CA ASP A 14 -1.04 -19.16 2.40
C ASP A 14 0.26 -19.05 1.61
N ASP A 15 0.63 -20.15 0.96
CA ASP A 15 1.91 -20.28 0.24
C ASP A 15 1.87 -19.68 -1.17
N ALA A 16 0.69 -19.25 -1.65
CA ALA A 16 0.53 -18.34 -2.78
C ALA A 16 -0.95 -17.93 -2.93
N VAL A 17 -1.28 -16.67 -2.65
CA VAL A 17 -2.61 -16.12 -2.97
C VAL A 17 -2.59 -15.58 -4.40
N VAL A 18 -3.32 -16.22 -5.31
CA VAL A 18 -3.53 -15.78 -6.71
C VAL A 18 -5.02 -15.48 -6.91
N GLY A 19 -5.38 -14.26 -7.30
CA GLY A 19 -6.77 -13.87 -7.54
C GLY A 19 -6.92 -12.91 -8.73
N ASN A 20 -8.10 -12.90 -9.36
CA ASN A 20 -8.33 -12.18 -10.61
C ASN A 20 -8.82 -10.73 -10.41
N GLN A 21 -9.34 -10.35 -9.24
CA GLN A 21 -9.80 -8.99 -8.90
C GLN A 21 -9.56 -8.74 -7.40
N ASN A 22 -8.81 -7.69 -7.07
CA ASN A 22 -8.44 -7.24 -5.72
C ASN A 22 -7.89 -8.36 -4.84
N VAL A 23 -6.57 -8.55 -4.92
CA VAL A 23 -5.82 -9.60 -4.23
C VAL A 23 -5.22 -9.02 -2.96
N GLY A 24 -5.93 -9.15 -1.83
CA GLY A 24 -5.27 -9.09 -0.53
C GLY A 24 -4.98 -10.51 -0.04
N GLY A 25 -3.84 -10.70 0.63
CA GLY A 25 -3.50 -11.98 1.22
C GLY A 25 -4.54 -12.50 2.24
N LEU A 26 -5.36 -11.59 2.79
CA LEU A 26 -6.49 -11.91 3.68
C LEU A 26 -7.85 -11.56 3.05
N VAL A 27 -7.98 -10.32 2.59
CA VAL A 27 -9.25 -9.75 2.13
C VAL A 27 -9.06 -9.09 0.78
N GLY A 28 -9.94 -9.37 -0.17
CA GLY A 28 -9.90 -8.66 -1.45
C GLY A 28 -10.40 -7.23 -1.32
N GLU A 29 -11.56 -7.07 -0.66
CA GLU A 29 -12.23 -5.78 -0.50
C GLU A 29 -12.81 -5.63 0.91
N ASN A 30 -12.48 -4.53 1.59
CA ASN A 30 -13.07 -4.11 2.86
C ASN A 30 -13.91 -2.87 2.60
N THR A 31 -15.23 -3.02 2.59
CA THR A 31 -16.16 -1.94 2.23
C THR A 31 -16.52 -1.07 3.43
N ASN A 32 -17.24 0.03 3.20
CA ASN A 32 -17.70 0.93 4.26
C ASN A 32 -18.34 0.20 5.46
N GLY A 33 -17.83 0.46 6.66
CA GLY A 33 -18.27 -0.19 7.90
C GLY A 33 -17.63 -1.56 8.16
N GLY A 34 -16.87 -2.08 7.20
CA GLY A 34 -15.99 -3.23 7.38
C GLY A 34 -14.82 -2.91 8.31
N GLN A 35 -14.48 -3.85 9.17
CA GLN A 35 -13.36 -3.72 10.11
C GLN A 35 -12.46 -4.93 10.00
N ILE A 36 -11.17 -4.70 9.82
CA ILE A 36 -10.09 -5.68 9.85
C ILE A 36 -9.17 -5.26 11.00
N ILE A 37 -9.25 -6.00 12.10
CA ILE A 37 -8.58 -5.65 13.36
C ILE A 37 -7.78 -6.85 13.83
N ASP A 38 -6.60 -6.61 14.41
CA ASP A 38 -5.74 -7.65 14.99
C ASP A 38 -5.40 -8.78 14.01
N SER A 39 -5.22 -8.43 12.73
CA SER A 39 -5.06 -9.40 11.65
C SER A 39 -3.61 -9.52 11.18
N SER A 40 -3.17 -10.72 10.84
CA SER A 40 -1.79 -10.95 10.38
C SER A 40 -1.72 -11.83 9.13
N VAL A 41 -0.83 -11.46 8.19
CA VAL A 41 -0.53 -12.25 6.98
C VAL A 41 0.97 -12.43 6.82
N ARG A 42 1.36 -13.63 6.39
CA ARG A 42 2.74 -14.00 6.07
C ARG A 42 2.76 -14.88 4.82
N GLY A 43 3.95 -15.08 4.26
CA GLY A 43 4.16 -15.97 3.11
C GLY A 43 4.55 -15.19 1.86
N LYS A 44 4.26 -15.76 0.68
CA LYS A 44 4.52 -15.11 -0.60
C LYS A 44 3.20 -14.84 -1.31
N ILE A 45 3.04 -13.62 -1.80
CA ILE A 45 1.88 -13.21 -2.59
C ILE A 45 2.36 -12.89 -4.00
N THR A 46 1.65 -13.43 -4.98
CA THR A 46 1.88 -13.20 -6.41
C THR A 46 0.54 -13.04 -7.08
N GLY A 47 0.40 -12.09 -7.99
CA GLY A 47 -0.87 -11.94 -8.70
C GLY A 47 -0.73 -11.15 -10.00
N ASP A 48 -1.77 -11.25 -10.80
CA ASP A 48 -1.97 -10.57 -12.08
C ASP A 48 -3.16 -9.58 -12.02
N SER A 49 -3.64 -9.26 -10.82
CA SER A 49 -4.77 -8.33 -10.59
C SER A 49 -4.38 -6.86 -10.53
N SER A 50 -5.36 -5.95 -10.63
CA SER A 50 -5.21 -4.49 -10.53
C SER A 50 -4.77 -4.01 -9.14
N GLU A 51 -5.12 -4.73 -8.08
CA GLU A 51 -4.86 -4.31 -6.71
C GLU A 51 -4.30 -5.50 -5.96
N ILE A 52 -3.03 -5.46 -5.58
CA ILE A 52 -2.34 -6.60 -4.97
C ILE A 52 -1.64 -6.13 -3.71
N ALA A 53 -1.97 -6.74 -2.58
CA ALA A 53 -1.33 -6.39 -1.34
C ALA A 53 -1.24 -7.53 -0.32
N GLY A 54 -0.38 -7.31 0.67
CA GLY A 54 -0.17 -8.20 1.81
C GLY A 54 -1.45 -8.61 2.53
N LEU A 55 -2.31 -7.66 2.85
CA LEU A 55 -3.49 -7.89 3.69
C LEU A 55 -4.79 -7.64 2.92
N VAL A 56 -4.94 -6.45 2.34
CA VAL A 56 -6.20 -6.00 1.73
C VAL A 56 -5.98 -5.44 0.33
N GLY A 57 -6.70 -5.92 -0.68
CA GLY A 57 -6.64 -5.32 -2.02
C GLY A 57 -7.17 -3.88 -2.02
N PHE A 58 -8.42 -3.70 -1.62
CA PHE A 58 -9.12 -2.41 -1.51
C PHE A 58 -9.70 -2.18 -0.11
N ASN A 59 -9.48 -1.00 0.46
CA ASN A 59 -10.01 -0.62 1.76
C ASN A 59 -10.81 0.71 1.71
N ASP A 60 -12.11 0.63 1.95
CA ASP A 60 -13.04 1.74 2.27
C ASP A 60 -13.58 1.64 3.73
N GLY A 61 -13.09 0.64 4.48
CA GLY A 61 -13.39 0.45 5.91
C GLY A 61 -12.22 0.81 6.83
N THR A 62 -12.14 0.12 7.97
CA THR A 62 -11.06 0.26 8.95
C THR A 62 -10.11 -0.93 8.89
N VAL A 63 -8.81 -0.65 8.81
CA VAL A 63 -7.72 -1.60 9.08
C VAL A 63 -6.94 -1.10 10.29
N GLU A 64 -6.96 -1.87 11.38
CA GLU A 64 -6.37 -1.46 12.66
C GLU A 64 -5.51 -2.58 13.26
N ASN A 65 -4.39 -2.22 13.88
CA ASN A 65 -3.50 -3.15 14.57
C ASN A 65 -3.17 -4.41 13.73
N SER A 66 -2.96 -4.22 12.43
CA SER A 66 -2.84 -5.31 11.47
C SER A 66 -1.48 -5.31 10.79
N VAL A 67 -1.01 -6.51 10.44
CA VAL A 67 0.38 -6.73 10.07
C VAL A 67 0.49 -7.59 8.83
N SER A 68 1.36 -7.19 7.92
CA SER A 68 1.81 -8.05 6.83
C SER A 68 3.32 -8.23 6.87
N THR A 69 3.76 -9.47 6.95
CA THR A 69 5.16 -9.86 6.71
C THR A 69 5.30 -10.66 5.42
N ALA A 70 4.29 -10.61 4.55
CA ALA A 70 4.29 -11.33 3.29
C ALA A 70 5.16 -10.61 2.25
N THR A 71 6.00 -11.37 1.55
CA THR A 71 6.71 -10.87 0.37
C THR A 71 5.74 -10.79 -0.80
N VAL A 72 5.64 -9.63 -1.44
CA VAL A 72 4.78 -9.41 -2.60
C VAL A 72 5.65 -9.36 -3.85
N THR A 73 5.47 -10.30 -4.78
CA THR A 73 6.23 -10.35 -6.04
C THR A 73 5.29 -10.34 -7.23
N ILE A 74 5.47 -9.36 -8.12
CA ILE A 74 4.66 -9.18 -9.32
C ILE A 74 5.53 -9.40 -10.56
N GLU A 75 5.22 -10.44 -11.33
CA GLU A 75 6.03 -10.86 -12.49
C GLU A 75 5.59 -10.20 -13.81
N GLU A 76 4.31 -9.82 -13.91
CA GLU A 76 3.76 -9.07 -15.04
C GLU A 76 3.03 -7.86 -14.47
N LEU A 77 3.10 -6.69 -15.11
CA LEU A 77 2.30 -5.51 -14.74
C LEU A 77 1.15 -5.24 -15.72
N GLY A 78 0.15 -4.57 -15.14
CA GLY A 78 -0.99 -3.90 -15.73
C GLY A 78 -1.06 -2.56 -14.98
N ASN A 79 -2.06 -1.72 -15.21
CA ASN A 79 -2.32 -0.55 -14.36
C ASN A 79 -2.67 -1.00 -12.93
N ARG A 80 -1.65 -1.21 -12.08
CA ARG A 80 -1.74 -1.92 -10.81
C ARG A 80 -1.31 -1.08 -9.61
N HIS A 81 -1.97 -1.31 -8.48
CA HIS A 81 -1.64 -0.76 -7.16
C HIS A 81 -1.10 -1.90 -6.31
N VAL A 82 0.17 -1.81 -5.93
CA VAL A 82 0.89 -2.90 -5.28
C VAL A 82 1.42 -2.44 -3.94
N ALA A 83 1.20 -3.23 -2.88
CA ALA A 83 1.64 -2.81 -1.56
C ALA A 83 1.96 -3.93 -0.57
N GLY A 84 2.76 -3.61 0.44
CA GLY A 84 3.02 -4.54 1.53
C GLY A 84 1.83 -4.78 2.46
N LEU A 85 0.87 -3.84 2.60
CA LEU A 85 -0.32 -4.02 3.44
C LEU A 85 -1.63 -3.84 2.67
N VAL A 86 -1.86 -2.66 2.06
CA VAL A 86 -3.13 -2.32 1.39
C VAL A 86 -2.89 -1.79 -0.02
N GLY A 87 -3.58 -2.32 -1.03
CA GLY A 87 -3.42 -1.89 -2.42
C GLY A 87 -3.92 -0.46 -2.62
N THR A 88 -5.22 -0.26 -2.42
CA THR A 88 -5.90 1.04 -2.45
C THR A 88 -6.55 1.34 -1.10
N ASN A 89 -6.31 2.52 -0.54
CA ASN A 89 -6.92 2.98 0.70
C ASN A 89 -7.79 4.23 0.49
N GLU A 90 -9.10 4.07 0.65
CA GLU A 90 -10.09 5.16 0.77
C GLU A 90 -10.59 5.32 2.22
N GLY A 91 -10.40 4.31 3.07
CA GLY A 91 -10.80 4.31 4.48
C GLY A 91 -9.69 4.73 5.45
N THR A 92 -9.62 4.06 6.60
CA THR A 92 -8.65 4.33 7.67
C THR A 92 -7.71 3.15 7.88
N ILE A 93 -6.41 3.43 7.93
CA ILE A 93 -5.36 2.51 8.36
C ILE A 93 -4.71 3.10 9.61
N SER A 94 -4.73 2.37 10.73
CA SER A 94 -4.11 2.81 11.98
C SER A 94 -3.30 1.70 12.64
N ASP A 95 -2.20 2.09 13.29
CA ASP A 95 -1.38 1.20 14.14
C ASP A 95 -0.95 -0.10 13.42
N SER A 96 -0.76 -0.02 12.10
CA SER A 96 -0.57 -1.17 11.23
C SER A 96 0.77 -1.11 10.50
N TYR A 97 1.32 -2.25 10.10
CA TYR A 97 2.65 -2.25 9.48
C TYR A 97 2.91 -3.37 8.48
N ALA A 98 3.83 -3.08 7.56
CA ALA A 98 4.34 -4.00 6.56
C ALA A 98 5.86 -4.17 6.71
N THR A 99 6.32 -5.42 6.63
CA THR A 99 7.74 -5.78 6.77
C THR A 99 8.26 -6.67 5.64
N GLY A 100 7.36 -7.23 4.82
CA GLY A 100 7.76 -8.02 3.67
C GLY A 100 8.13 -7.13 2.49
N ASP A 101 9.11 -7.57 1.71
CA ASP A 101 9.57 -6.85 0.53
C ASP A 101 8.51 -6.83 -0.57
N VAL A 102 8.50 -5.74 -1.33
CA VAL A 102 7.61 -5.54 -2.48
C VAL A 102 8.47 -5.45 -3.74
N THR A 103 8.40 -6.47 -4.58
CA THR A 103 9.17 -6.55 -5.82
C THR A 103 8.25 -6.57 -7.03
N VAL A 104 8.54 -5.70 -7.98
CA VAL A 104 7.85 -5.61 -9.26
C VAL A 104 8.88 -5.82 -10.37
N ASN A 105 8.74 -6.91 -11.14
CA ASN A 105 9.73 -7.39 -12.12
C ASN A 105 9.44 -7.02 -13.58
N ASP A 106 8.22 -6.61 -13.90
CA ASP A 106 7.87 -6.07 -15.21
C ASP A 106 6.98 -4.86 -15.02
N ALA A 107 7.27 -3.75 -15.70
CA ALA A 107 6.54 -2.47 -15.64
C ALA A 107 6.44 -1.83 -17.03
N GLN A 108 6.71 -2.59 -18.09
CA GLN A 108 6.72 -2.07 -19.44
C GLN A 108 5.29 -1.63 -19.81
N ASP A 109 5.12 -0.32 -20.04
CA ASP A 109 3.90 0.35 -20.51
C ASP A 109 2.78 0.67 -19.49
N ASP A 110 3.00 0.48 -18.19
CA ASP A 110 1.98 0.76 -17.16
C ASP A 110 2.28 1.98 -16.26
N PHE A 111 1.35 2.29 -15.35
CA PHE A 111 1.53 3.31 -14.31
C PHE A 111 1.51 2.72 -12.89
N PRO A 112 2.42 1.80 -12.53
CA PRO A 112 2.47 1.23 -11.19
C PRO A 112 2.53 2.27 -10.08
N ARG A 113 1.74 1.98 -9.05
CA ARG A 113 1.69 2.69 -7.76
C ARG A 113 2.11 1.69 -6.71
N VAL A 114 3.37 1.76 -6.31
CA VAL A 114 3.97 0.76 -5.44
C VAL A 114 4.35 1.42 -4.12
N GLY A 115 3.83 0.90 -3.02
CA GLY A 115 4.17 1.40 -1.69
C GLY A 115 4.57 0.28 -0.75
N GLY A 116 5.52 0.53 0.16
CA GLY A 116 5.84 -0.45 1.19
C GLY A 116 4.66 -0.73 2.12
N LEU A 117 3.81 0.26 2.42
CA LEU A 117 2.56 0.06 3.18
C LEU A 117 1.32 0.12 2.27
N VAL A 118 1.18 1.20 1.49
CA VAL A 118 -0.01 1.46 0.66
C VAL A 118 0.35 1.82 -0.78
N GLY A 119 -0.28 1.19 -1.76
CA GLY A 119 -0.03 1.48 -3.18
C GLY A 119 -0.56 2.87 -3.55
N GLU A 120 -1.85 3.08 -3.30
CA GLU A 120 -2.55 4.35 -3.52
C GLU A 120 -3.41 4.76 -2.32
N ASN A 121 -3.26 6.01 -1.88
CA ASN A 121 -3.98 6.55 -0.74
C ASN A 121 -4.87 7.75 -1.11
N PHE A 122 -6.15 7.64 -0.75
CA PHE A 122 -7.15 8.70 -0.63
C PHE A 122 -7.64 8.89 0.82
N GLY A 123 -7.40 7.90 1.68
CA GLY A 123 -7.88 7.87 3.05
C GLY A 123 -6.87 8.37 4.10
N THR A 124 -7.07 7.93 5.35
CA THR A 124 -6.21 8.26 6.50
C THR A 124 -5.22 7.13 6.78
N ILE A 125 -3.95 7.48 7.00
CA ILE A 125 -2.91 6.59 7.51
C ILE A 125 -2.32 7.20 8.76
N GLU A 126 -2.36 6.46 9.88
CA GLU A 126 -1.93 6.97 11.18
C GLU A 126 -1.08 5.92 11.92
N ARG A 127 0.00 6.35 12.59
CA ARG A 127 0.88 5.48 13.41
C ARG A 127 1.30 4.17 12.72
N SER A 128 1.48 4.21 11.41
CA SER A 128 1.69 3.02 10.60
C SER A 128 3.05 3.07 9.90
N HIS A 129 3.63 1.91 9.59
CA HIS A 129 4.99 1.90 9.03
C HIS A 129 5.30 0.77 8.07
N ALA A 130 6.30 1.02 7.22
CA ALA A 130 6.87 0.04 6.30
C ALA A 130 8.37 -0.14 6.52
N THR A 131 8.83 -1.38 6.53
CA THR A 131 10.26 -1.71 6.73
C THR A 131 10.82 -2.64 5.65
N GLY A 132 9.96 -3.28 4.86
CA GLY A 132 10.40 -4.07 3.70
C GLY A 132 10.88 -3.17 2.57
N ASP A 133 11.80 -3.69 1.78
CA ASP A 133 12.35 -2.97 0.63
C ASP A 133 11.33 -2.92 -0.52
N VAL A 134 11.36 -1.83 -1.29
CA VAL A 134 10.54 -1.66 -2.49
C VAL A 134 11.44 -1.64 -3.71
N THR A 135 11.33 -2.67 -4.54
CA THR A 135 12.14 -2.81 -5.76
C THR A 135 11.24 -2.76 -6.99
N GLY A 136 11.52 -1.84 -7.90
CA GLY A 136 10.94 -1.75 -9.23
C GLY A 136 11.95 -2.07 -10.32
N VAL A 137 11.46 -2.46 -11.49
CA VAL A 137 12.31 -2.84 -12.63
C VAL A 137 13.21 -1.70 -13.14
N GLU A 138 14.40 -2.09 -13.60
CA GLU A 138 15.29 -1.27 -14.41
C GLU A 138 14.64 -1.01 -15.80
N GLY A 139 14.75 0.22 -16.30
CA GLY A 139 14.14 0.63 -17.57
C GLY A 139 12.69 1.10 -17.46
N ALA A 140 12.16 1.24 -16.24
CA ALA A 140 10.88 1.87 -15.92
C ALA A 140 10.94 3.41 -16.16
N SER A 141 11.35 3.83 -17.36
CA SER A 141 11.62 5.20 -17.81
C SER A 141 10.34 6.05 -18.00
N SER A 142 9.19 5.64 -17.46
CA SER A 142 7.99 6.46 -17.52
C SER A 142 7.97 7.42 -16.32
N SER A 143 7.79 8.71 -16.59
CA SER A 143 7.61 9.78 -15.58
C SER A 143 6.41 9.56 -14.65
N ASN A 144 5.71 8.43 -14.80
CA ASN A 144 4.42 8.14 -14.24
C ASN A 144 4.45 6.93 -13.30
N HIS A 145 5.58 6.21 -13.19
CA HIS A 145 5.79 5.20 -12.16
C HIS A 145 6.07 5.86 -10.81
N ASN A 146 5.39 5.42 -9.75
CA ASN A 146 5.56 6.00 -8.42
C ASN A 146 5.80 4.88 -7.42
N TYR A 147 7.00 4.89 -6.85
CA TYR A 147 7.44 3.95 -5.83
C TYR A 147 7.70 4.75 -4.55
N GLY A 148 7.06 4.37 -3.46
CA GLY A 148 7.20 5.01 -2.16
C GLY A 148 7.53 4.02 -1.06
N GLY A 149 8.40 4.43 -0.15
CA GLY A 149 8.73 3.59 1.02
C GLY A 149 7.49 3.30 1.87
N LEU A 150 6.63 4.30 2.11
CA LEU A 150 5.35 4.12 2.79
C LEU A 150 4.20 4.05 1.79
N VAL A 151 4.06 5.07 0.94
CA VAL A 151 2.94 5.20 0.00
C VAL A 151 3.42 5.46 -1.43
N GLY A 152 2.96 4.67 -2.39
CA GLY A 152 3.28 4.87 -3.81
C GLY A 152 2.77 6.22 -4.32
N ILE A 153 1.46 6.45 -4.22
CA ILE A 153 0.83 7.76 -4.49
C ILE A 153 -0.11 8.15 -3.37
N HIS A 154 0.02 9.38 -2.91
CA HIS A 154 -0.94 10.02 -2.02
C HIS A 154 -1.70 11.12 -2.78
N TRP A 155 -3.03 10.98 -2.90
CA TRP A 155 -3.90 11.97 -3.54
C TRP A 155 -4.48 12.94 -2.54
N VAL A 156 -5.21 12.42 -1.54
CA VAL A 156 -5.92 13.17 -0.51
C VAL A 156 -5.89 12.37 0.80
N GLY A 157 -6.43 12.97 1.87
CA GLY A 157 -6.44 12.42 3.22
C GLY A 157 -5.22 12.86 4.03
N THR A 158 -4.82 12.07 5.01
CA THR A 158 -3.70 12.37 5.91
C THR A 158 -2.75 11.19 6.06
N ILE A 159 -1.47 11.50 6.29
CA ILE A 159 -0.44 10.55 6.69
C ILE A 159 0.23 11.15 7.93
N GLU A 160 -0.06 10.59 9.10
CA GLU A 160 0.36 11.12 10.39
C GLU A 160 1.11 10.06 11.19
N GLU A 161 2.17 10.48 11.89
CA GLU A 161 2.98 9.61 12.77
C GLU A 161 3.45 8.31 12.10
N SER A 162 3.62 8.34 10.78
CA SER A 162 3.89 7.16 9.96
C SER A 162 5.23 7.29 9.25
N PHE A 163 5.95 6.18 9.08
CA PHE A 163 7.31 6.20 8.56
C PHE A 163 7.65 4.97 7.71
N ALA A 164 8.66 5.12 6.86
CA ALA A 164 9.25 4.00 6.15
C ALA A 164 10.76 3.96 6.35
N THR A 165 11.32 2.75 6.40
CA THR A 165 12.76 2.52 6.59
C THR A 165 13.38 1.57 5.57
N GLY A 166 12.58 0.84 4.80
CA GLY A 166 13.07 0.03 3.69
C GLY A 166 13.61 0.91 2.57
N ASP A 167 14.56 0.37 1.82
CA ASP A 167 15.14 1.04 0.67
C ASP A 167 14.15 1.01 -0.51
N VAL A 168 14.20 2.05 -1.34
CA VAL A 168 13.39 2.13 -2.57
C VAL A 168 14.35 2.15 -3.76
N GLU A 169 14.41 1.06 -4.50
CA GLU A 169 15.27 0.89 -5.68
C GLU A 169 14.42 0.82 -6.94
N THR A 170 14.53 1.84 -7.81
CA THR A 170 13.77 1.95 -9.07
C THR A 170 14.39 3.02 -9.97
N ASP A 171 14.15 2.92 -11.28
CA ASP A 171 14.45 3.99 -12.25
C ASP A 171 13.31 5.02 -12.39
N GLY A 172 12.18 4.82 -11.70
CA GLY A 172 11.01 5.70 -11.68
C GLY A 172 11.09 6.83 -10.65
N ARG A 173 9.93 7.46 -10.33
CA ARG A 173 9.86 8.40 -9.21
C ARG A 173 9.91 7.62 -7.89
N ALA A 174 11.02 7.75 -7.18
CA ALA A 174 11.22 7.19 -5.86
C ALA A 174 11.04 8.27 -4.78
N GLY A 175 10.34 7.93 -3.70
CA GLY A 175 10.32 8.73 -2.49
C GLY A 175 10.45 7.84 -1.26
N SER A 176 11.37 8.19 -0.36
CA SER A 176 11.63 7.40 0.85
C SER A 176 10.42 7.32 1.80
N LEU A 177 9.50 8.29 1.75
CA LEU A 177 8.20 8.24 2.44
C LEU A 177 7.04 8.09 1.43
N VAL A 178 6.92 9.04 0.49
CA VAL A 178 5.86 9.03 -0.53
C VAL A 178 6.47 9.18 -1.92
N GLY A 179 6.15 8.28 -2.86
CA GLY A 179 6.66 8.34 -4.24
C GLY A 179 6.13 9.54 -5.03
N ARG A 180 4.86 9.92 -4.82
CA ARG A 180 4.25 11.15 -5.33
C ARG A 180 3.10 11.66 -4.47
N VAL A 181 3.06 12.97 -4.23
CA VAL A 181 1.90 13.69 -3.69
C VAL A 181 1.24 14.48 -4.82
N SER A 182 -0.02 14.18 -5.14
CA SER A 182 -0.72 14.79 -6.29
C SER A 182 -1.73 15.88 -5.93
N GLN A 183 -2.09 16.06 -4.66
CA GLN A 183 -2.78 17.27 -4.18
C GLN A 183 -2.22 17.72 -2.83
N LEU A 184 -1.61 18.91 -2.81
CA LEU A 184 -1.34 19.64 -1.58
C LEU A 184 -2.56 20.52 -1.31
N TYR A 185 -3.47 20.11 -0.42
CA TYR A 185 -4.29 21.09 0.27
C TYR A 185 -3.40 21.80 1.28
N CYS A 186 -2.77 22.90 0.83
CA CYS A 186 -2.04 23.80 1.72
C CYS A 186 -3.08 24.60 2.54
N ASN A 187 -3.58 23.99 3.60
CA ASN A 187 -4.27 24.71 4.67
C ASN A 187 -3.30 24.81 5.86
N ASP A 188 -2.33 25.72 5.75
CA ASP A 188 -2.09 26.74 6.80
C ASP A 188 -0.95 27.67 6.40
N PHE A 189 -1.35 28.88 6.00
CA PHE A 189 -0.50 30.06 5.92
C PHE A 189 -1.07 31.11 6.88
N GLU A 190 -0.90 30.91 8.18
CA GLU A 190 -1.05 31.85 9.30
C GLU A 190 -0.35 31.15 10.50
N LEU A 191 0.77 31.56 11.09
CA LEU A 191 1.23 32.87 11.54
C LEU A 191 2.73 32.77 11.89
N LEU A 192 3.54 33.71 11.41
CA LEU A 192 4.56 34.43 12.22
C LEU A 192 5.17 35.57 11.38
N ARG A 193 4.32 36.53 11.00
CA ARG A 193 4.75 37.93 10.92
C ARG A 193 4.39 38.59 12.25
N ASN A 194 5.35 38.64 13.16
CA ASN A 194 5.62 39.74 14.10
C ASN A 194 6.57 39.26 15.20
N ARG A 195 7.87 39.47 14.99
CA ARG A 195 8.71 40.37 15.80
C ARG A 195 10.01 40.66 15.06
#